data_AF-A0A1W9WQM7-F1
#
_entry.id   AF-A0A1W9WQM7-F1
#
_cell.length_a   1.000
_cell.length_b   1.000
_cell.length_c   1.000
_cell.angle_alpha   90.00
_cell.angle_beta   90.00
_cell.angle_gamma   90.00
#
_symmetry.space_group_name_H-M   'P 1'
#
loop_
_entity.id
_entity.type
_entity.pdbx_description
1 polymer ?
#
loop_
_entity_poly.entity_id
_entity_poly.type
_entity_poly.pdbx_seq_one_letter_code
_entity_poly.pdbx_strand_id
1 'polypeptide(L)'
;MHSQVRQWGEEGFLERVIGLLTHKEFNVFLSSDHGNVEATGFGSPKEGALADTKGERVRIYSDGILRSQVFEKFPKSIRWPQIGLPENYFALVAPNRDAFIQNDKRTVAHGGL
;
A
#
# COMPACT_ATOMS: atom_id res chain seq x y z
N MET A 1 -4.76 5.07 -11.81
CA MET A 1 -5.52 3.80 -11.76
C MET A 1 -6.92 3.94 -12.36
N HIS A 2 -7.81 4.84 -11.91
CA HIS A 2 -9.15 5.00 -12.50
C HIS A 2 -9.17 5.27 -14.01
N SER A 3 -8.20 6.05 -14.51
CA SER A 3 -8.02 6.28 -15.95
C SER A 3 -7.62 5.02 -16.71
N GLN A 4 -6.75 4.19 -16.14
CA GLN A 4 -6.32 2.93 -16.75
C GLN A 4 -7.46 1.92 -16.78
N VAL A 5 -8.24 1.79 -15.70
CA VAL A 5 -9.41 0.90 -15.66
C VAL A 5 -10.43 1.30 -16.72
N ARG A 6 -10.69 2.62 -16.85
CA ARG A 6 -11.56 3.14 -17.90
C ARG A 6 -11.01 2.83 -19.29
N GLN A 7 -9.73 3.09 -19.53
CA GLN A 7 -9.07 2.82 -20.80
C GLN A 7 -9.15 1.33 -21.17
N TRP A 8 -8.93 0.42 -20.22
CA TRP A 8 -9.08 -1.02 -20.48
C TRP A 8 -10.51 -1.41 -20.86
N GLY A 9 -11.50 -0.76 -20.24
CA GLY A 9 -12.91 -0.90 -20.62
C GLY A 9 -13.18 -0.40 -22.04
N GLU A 10 -12.64 0.77 -22.40
CA GLU A 10 -12.78 1.36 -23.74
C GLU A 10 -12.05 0.56 -24.83
N GLU A 11 -10.88 -0.01 -24.53
CA GLU A 11 -10.10 -0.85 -25.45
C GLU A 11 -10.72 -2.24 -25.66
N GLY A 12 -11.58 -2.69 -24.73
CA GLY A 12 -12.31 -3.96 -24.78
C GLY A 12 -11.42 -5.21 -24.77
N PHE A 13 -10.12 -5.08 -24.46
CA PHE A 13 -9.20 -6.21 -24.46
C PHE A 13 -9.64 -7.29 -23.46
N LEU A 14 -9.93 -6.89 -22.22
CA LEU A 14 -10.34 -7.80 -21.16
C LEU A 14 -11.67 -8.50 -21.51
N GLU A 15 -12.62 -7.75 -22.07
CA GLU A 15 -13.89 -8.31 -22.56
C GLU A 15 -13.67 -9.40 -23.60
N ARG A 16 -12.83 -9.14 -24.62
CA ARG A 16 -12.53 -10.12 -25.68
C ARG A 16 -11.87 -11.38 -25.13
N VAL A 17 -10.96 -11.25 -24.18
CA VAL A 17 -10.30 -12.40 -23.53
C VAL A 17 -11.31 -13.21 -22.73
N ILE A 18 -12.13 -12.56 -21.90
CA ILE A 18 -13.19 -13.23 -21.11
C ILE A 18 -14.18 -13.93 -22.04
N GLY A 19 -14.61 -13.27 -23.12
CA GLY A 19 -15.52 -13.84 -24.11
C GLY A 19 -14.93 -15.06 -24.82
N LEU A 20 -13.66 -15.00 -25.23
CA LEU A 20 -12.96 -16.14 -25.85
C LEU A 20 -12.88 -17.34 -24.90
N LEU A 21 -12.47 -17.12 -23.64
CA LEU A 21 -12.35 -18.18 -22.65
C LEU A 21 -13.70 -18.81 -22.32
N THR A 22 -14.74 -17.98 -22.17
CA THR A 22 -16.11 -18.44 -21.93
C THR A 22 -16.65 -19.25 -23.12
N HIS A 23 -16.43 -18.80 -24.36
CA HIS A 23 -16.79 -19.55 -25.57
C HIS A 23 -16.07 -20.91 -25.66
N LYS A 24 -14.88 -21.02 -25.07
CA LYS A 24 -14.10 -22.27 -25.00
C LYS A 24 -14.44 -23.11 -23.75
N GLU A 25 -15.52 -22.78 -23.06
CA GLU A 25 -16.04 -23.50 -21.89
C GLU A 25 -15.07 -23.54 -20.70
N PHE A 26 -14.13 -22.58 -20.62
CA PHE A 26 -13.33 -22.40 -19.42
C PHE A 26 -14.15 -21.73 -18.32
N ASN A 27 -13.94 -22.15 -17.07
CA ASN A 27 -14.38 -21.40 -15.90
C ASN A 27 -13.50 -20.17 -15.72
N VAL A 28 -14.10 -18.98 -15.78
CA VAL A 28 -13.37 -17.71 -15.62
C VAL A 28 -13.66 -17.13 -14.24
N PHE A 29 -12.61 -16.85 -13.47
CA PHE A 29 -12.69 -16.19 -12.17
C PHE A 29 -12.03 -14.83 -12.23
N LEU A 30 -12.76 -13.78 -11.85
CA LEU A 30 -12.23 -12.43 -11.70
C LEU A 30 -12.16 -12.09 -10.22
N SER A 31 -11.00 -11.64 -9.76
CA SER A 31 -10.75 -11.34 -8.35
C SER A 31 -9.86 -10.10 -8.22
N SER A 32 -9.72 -9.62 -6.99
CA SER A 32 -8.78 -8.57 -6.58
C SER A 32 -7.97 -9.09 -5.39
N ASP A 33 -6.73 -8.66 -5.28
CA ASP A 33 -5.85 -8.97 -4.14
C ASP A 33 -6.20 -8.14 -2.91
N HIS A 34 -6.54 -6.86 -3.10
CA HIS A 34 -6.94 -5.96 -2.03
C HIS A 34 -7.85 -4.82 -2.52
N GLY A 35 -8.39 -4.06 -1.55
CA GLY A 35 -9.06 -2.78 -1.78
C GLY A 35 -8.14 -1.58 -1.58
N ASN A 36 -8.74 -0.38 -1.58
CA ASN A 36 -8.06 0.86 -1.22
C ASN A 36 -8.89 1.65 -0.20
N VAL A 37 -8.26 2.59 0.50
CA VAL A 37 -8.87 3.46 1.49
C VAL A 37 -8.32 4.87 1.37
N GLU A 38 -9.19 5.87 1.55
CA GLU A 38 -8.77 7.27 1.67
C GLU A 38 -7.96 7.45 2.96
N ALA A 39 -6.80 8.09 2.84
CA ALA A 39 -5.94 8.42 3.96
C ALA A 39 -5.51 9.90 3.92
N THR A 40 -5.23 10.46 5.10
CA THR A 40 -4.79 11.84 5.29
C THR A 40 -3.35 11.87 5.78
N GLY A 41 -2.55 12.78 5.23
CA GLY A 41 -1.16 12.92 5.61
C GLY A 41 -0.99 13.44 7.03
N PHE A 42 -0.11 12.79 7.79
CA PHE A 42 0.34 13.24 9.12
C PHE A 42 1.84 13.53 9.15
N GLY A 43 2.43 13.70 7.98
CA GLY A 43 3.81 14.10 7.76
C GLY A 43 4.61 13.00 7.07
N SER A 44 5.63 13.41 6.33
CA SER A 44 6.47 12.49 5.58
C SER A 44 7.86 12.38 6.19
N PRO A 45 8.28 11.20 6.66
CA PRO A 45 9.64 10.99 7.14
C PRO A 45 10.68 11.29 6.05
N LYS A 46 11.69 12.11 6.38
CA LYS A 46 12.82 12.43 5.47
C LYS A 46 13.91 11.35 5.56
N GLU A 47 13.59 10.15 5.10
CA GLU A 47 14.39 8.95 5.36
C GLU A 47 15.51 8.72 4.35
N GLY A 48 15.50 9.38 3.19
CA GLY A 48 16.51 9.13 2.15
C GLY A 48 16.58 7.64 1.80
N ALA A 49 17.76 7.04 1.82
CA ALA A 49 17.95 5.60 1.57
C ALA A 49 17.71 4.69 2.79
N LEU A 50 17.29 5.23 3.93
CA LEU A 50 17.18 4.47 5.20
C LEU A 50 15.93 3.59 5.28
N ALA A 51 14.93 3.80 4.42
CA ALA A 51 13.76 2.95 4.31
C ALA A 51 13.88 2.04 3.10
N ASP A 52 13.82 0.73 3.31
CA ASP A 52 13.85 -0.29 2.26
C ASP A 52 12.60 -0.21 1.40
N THR A 53 11.47 0.19 2.00
CA THR A 53 10.22 0.43 1.30
C THR A 53 9.50 1.65 1.87
N LYS A 54 8.99 2.51 0.98
CA LYS A 54 8.34 3.79 1.31
C LYS A 54 6.85 3.78 0.93
N GLY A 55 6.13 2.73 1.32
CA GLY A 55 4.68 2.66 1.08
C GLY A 55 3.94 3.72 1.89
N GLU A 56 2.92 4.36 1.33
CA GLU A 56 2.26 5.51 1.97
C GLU A 56 1.71 5.21 3.37
N ARG A 57 1.31 3.97 3.63
CA ARG A 57 0.80 3.53 4.94
C ARG A 57 1.78 2.71 5.77
N VAL A 58 2.89 2.24 5.19
CA VAL A 58 3.88 1.40 5.89
C VAL A 58 5.29 1.74 5.43
N ARG A 59 6.17 2.00 6.39
CA ARG A 59 7.62 2.10 6.20
C ARG A 59 8.29 0.84 6.69
N ILE A 60 9.25 0.34 5.91
CA ILE A 60 10.05 -0.82 6.25
C ILE A 60 11.50 -0.38 6.42
N TYR A 61 12.11 -0.83 7.50
CA TYR A 61 13.53 -0.61 7.80
C TYR A 61 14.23 -1.94 8.01
N SER A 62 15.51 -1.97 7.69
CA SER A 62 16.39 -3.11 7.91
C SER A 62 16.81 -3.29 9.37
N ASP A 63 16.63 -2.26 10.20
CA ASP A 63 17.00 -2.25 11.62
C ASP A 63 15.92 -1.58 12.50
N GLY A 64 15.67 -2.16 13.67
CA GLY A 64 14.78 -1.64 14.70
C GLY A 64 15.23 -0.30 15.29
N ILE A 65 16.53 0.03 15.26
CA ILE A 65 17.03 1.36 15.67
C ILE A 65 16.55 2.43 14.70
N LEU A 66 16.71 2.21 13.39
CA LEU A 66 16.24 3.14 12.34
C LEU A 66 14.73 3.36 12.46
N ARG A 67 13.97 2.28 12.62
CA ARG A 67 12.52 2.35 12.86
C ARG A 67 12.20 3.21 14.09
N SER A 68 12.91 3.00 15.19
CA SER A 68 12.65 3.71 16.45
C SER A 68 12.93 5.21 16.32
N GLN A 69 14.02 5.59 15.63
CA GLN A 69 14.32 7.01 15.36
C GLN A 69 13.22 7.72 14.56
N VAL A 70 12.57 7.01 13.63
CA VAL A 70 11.43 7.57 12.90
C VAL A 70 10.18 7.60 13.78
N PHE A 71 9.93 6.56 14.57
CA PHE A 71 8.81 6.54 15.52
C PHE A 71 8.84 7.74 16.49
N GLU A 72 10.00 8.13 17.01
CA GLU A 72 10.12 9.31 17.88
C GLU A 72 9.67 10.62 17.20
N LYS A 73 9.84 10.72 15.87
CA LYS A 73 9.37 11.87 15.08
C LYS A 73 7.90 11.76 14.68
N PHE A 74 7.37 10.53 14.66
CA PHE A 74 6.01 10.19 14.24
C PHE A 74 5.33 9.33 15.31
N PRO A 75 5.13 9.84 16.54
CA PRO A 75 4.70 9.01 17.68
C PRO A 75 3.29 8.47 17.57
N LYS A 76 2.49 8.96 16.62
CA LYS A 76 1.17 8.42 16.27
C LYS A 76 1.25 7.10 15.49
N SER A 77 2.40 6.81 14.87
CA SER A 77 2.59 5.57 14.12
C SER A 77 2.62 4.34 15.02
N ILE A 78 2.46 3.16 14.42
CA ILE A 78 2.43 1.88 15.14
C ILE A 78 3.72 1.13 14.83
N ARG A 79 4.51 0.85 15.86
CA ARG A 79 5.64 -0.10 15.75
C ARG A 79 5.07 -1.50 15.71
N TRP A 80 5.08 -2.12 14.52
CA TRP A 80 4.59 -3.50 14.40
C TRP A 80 5.44 -4.45 15.26
N PRO A 81 4.84 -5.35 16.06
CA PRO A 81 5.55 -6.17 17.04
C PRO A 81 6.44 -7.29 16.43
N GLN A 82 6.81 -7.19 15.15
CA GLN A 82 7.58 -8.21 14.40
C GLN A 82 6.89 -9.59 14.35
N ILE A 83 5.57 -9.62 14.49
CA ILE A 83 4.80 -10.85 14.37
C ILE A 83 4.57 -11.14 12.88
N GLY A 84 4.98 -12.32 12.42
CA GLY A 84 4.76 -12.78 11.05
C GLY A 84 5.62 -12.11 9.98
N LEU A 85 6.70 -11.41 10.36
CA LEU A 85 7.65 -10.78 9.44
C LEU A 85 9.07 -11.36 9.62
N PRO A 86 9.94 -11.31 8.60
CA PRO A 86 11.35 -11.71 8.72
C PRO A 86 12.13 -10.91 9.78
N GLU A 87 13.22 -11.48 10.30
CA GLU A 87 14.02 -10.90 11.41
C GLU A 87 14.62 -9.50 11.10
N ASN A 88 14.86 -9.19 9.84
CA ASN A 88 15.42 -7.92 9.36
C ASN A 88 14.38 -7.03 8.67
N TYR A 89 13.11 -7.15 9.07
CA TYR A 89 11.98 -6.48 8.39
C TYR A 89 11.14 -5.67 9.38
N PHE A 90 11.63 -4.49 9.75
CA PHE A 90 11.04 -3.66 10.79
C PHE A 90 9.98 -2.72 10.24
N ALA A 91 8.70 -3.07 10.39
CA ALA A 91 7.59 -2.25 9.91
C ALA A 91 7.18 -1.14 10.92
N LEU A 92 6.93 0.05 10.38
CA LEU A 92 6.27 1.18 11.03
C LEU A 92 5.02 1.56 10.23
N VAL A 93 3.86 1.49 10.87
CA VAL A 93 2.56 1.59 10.21
C VAL A 93 1.90 2.92 10.55
N ALA A 94 1.30 3.58 9.57
CA ALA A 94 0.43 4.73 9.80
C ALA A 94 -0.88 4.28 10.46
N PRO A 95 -1.36 4.99 11.51
CA PRO A 95 -2.57 4.57 12.23
C PRO A 95 -3.83 4.86 11.42
N ASN A 96 -4.88 4.05 11.57
CA ASN A 96 -6.23 4.35 11.08
C ASN A 96 -6.30 4.72 9.57
N ARG A 97 -6.67 5.98 9.28
CA ARG A 97 -6.75 6.56 7.94
C ARG A 97 -5.66 7.63 7.76
N ASP A 98 -4.50 7.45 8.38
CA ASP A 98 -3.36 8.32 8.18
C ASP A 98 -2.37 7.73 7.16
N ALA A 99 -1.53 8.58 6.59
CA ALA A 99 -0.46 8.20 5.67
C ALA A 99 0.81 9.04 5.88
N PHE A 100 1.97 8.44 5.64
CA PHE A 100 3.29 9.07 5.71
C PHE A 100 3.58 9.97 4.49
N ILE A 101 2.65 10.89 4.22
CA ILE A 101 2.70 11.92 3.17
C ILE A 101 2.61 13.30 3.81
N GLN A 102 2.69 14.36 3.01
CA GLN A 102 2.60 15.74 3.51
C GLN A 102 1.33 15.97 4.34
N ASN A 103 1.45 16.72 5.44
CA ASN A 103 0.33 17.03 6.33
C ASN A 103 -0.89 17.54 5.55
N ASP A 104 -2.06 17.05 5.96
CA ASP A 104 -3.38 17.44 5.45
C ASP A 104 -3.64 17.13 3.96
N LYS A 105 -2.68 16.49 3.27
CA LYS A 105 -2.91 15.96 1.93
C LYS A 105 -3.68 14.65 1.99
N ARG A 106 -4.59 14.45 1.03
CA ARG A 106 -5.32 13.21 0.88
C ARG A 106 -4.67 12.33 -0.16
N THR A 107 -4.73 11.02 0.07
CA THR A 107 -4.33 9.99 -0.87
C THR A 107 -5.30 8.82 -0.82
N VAL A 108 -5.28 7.98 -1.84
CA VAL A 108 -5.97 6.69 -1.86
C VAL A 108 -4.89 5.62 -1.90
N ALA A 109 -4.80 4.84 -0.82
CA ALA A 109 -3.76 3.84 -0.64
C ALA A 109 -4.36 2.50 -0.18
N HIS A 110 -3.59 1.43 -0.30
CA HIS A 110 -3.91 0.12 0.26
C HIS A 110 -3.08 -0.15 1.53
N GLY A 111 -3.29 -1.31 2.17
CA GLY A 111 -2.54 -1.70 3.37
C GLY A 111 -3.17 -1.18 4.65
N GLY A 112 -4.41 -1.61 4.91
CA GLY A 112 -5.18 -1.27 6.10
C GLY A 112 -4.70 -2.00 7.36
N LEU A 113 -4.70 -1.27 8.47
CA LEU A 113 -4.63 -1.74 9.86
C LEU A 113 -5.59 -0.89 10.69
#